data_AF-A0A5R1YYM0-F1
#
_entry.id   AF-A0A5R1YYM0-F1
#
_cell.length_a   1.000
_cell.length_b   1.000
_cell.length_c   1.000
_cell.angle_alpha   90.00
_cell.angle_beta   90.00
_cell.angle_gamma   90.00
#
_symmetry.space_group_name_H-M   'P 1'
#
loop_
_entity.id
_entity.type
_entity.pdbx_description
1 polymer ?
#
loop_
_entity_poly.entity_id
_entity_poly.type
_entity_poly.pdbx_seq_one_letter_code
_entity_poly.pdbx_strand_id
1 'polypeptide(L)'
;MDQTCSLESFLNHVQKRDPHQTEFAQAVREVMTTLWPFLEQNPRYRHMSLLERLVEPERVIQFRVVWLDDKNQVQVNRAWRVQFNSAIGPYKGGMRFHPSVNLSILKFLGFEQTFKNALTTLPMGGGKGGSDFDPKGKSEGEVMRFCQALMTELYR
;
A
#
# COMPACT_ATOMS: atom_id res chain seq x y z
N MET A 1 -19.44 -22.43 -2.94
CA MET A 1 -18.54 -23.49 -2.46
C MET A 1 -17.35 -22.81 -1.82
N ASP A 2 -17.23 -22.96 -0.51
CA ASP A 2 -16.47 -22.12 0.41
C ASP A 2 -14.97 -22.46 0.34
N GLN A 3 -14.24 -21.86 -0.61
CA GLN A 3 -12.83 -22.19 -0.85
C GLN A 3 -11.87 -21.62 0.22
N THR A 4 -12.37 -20.88 1.21
CA THR A 4 -11.58 -20.26 2.29
C THR A 4 -11.89 -20.85 3.66
N CYS A 5 -12.15 -22.15 3.74
CA CYS A 5 -12.57 -22.81 4.99
C CYS A 5 -11.52 -22.72 6.13
N SER A 6 -10.24 -22.47 5.81
CA SER A 6 -9.16 -22.30 6.79
C SER A 6 -8.28 -21.07 6.51
N LEU A 7 -7.58 -20.59 7.54
CA LEU A 7 -6.63 -19.47 7.47
C LEU A 7 -5.59 -19.69 6.36
N GLU A 8 -4.96 -20.87 6.34
CA GLU A 8 -3.95 -21.19 5.34
C GLU A 8 -4.52 -21.24 3.92
N SER A 9 -5.75 -21.72 3.72
CA SER A 9 -6.39 -21.67 2.39
C SER A 9 -6.57 -20.22 1.92
N PHE A 10 -7.03 -19.33 2.81
CA PHE A 10 -7.18 -17.92 2.52
C PHE A 10 -5.84 -17.25 2.21
N LEU A 11 -4.83 -17.44 3.04
CA LEU A 11 -3.51 -16.83 2.84
C LEU A 11 -2.84 -17.34 1.55
N ASN A 12 -2.96 -18.63 1.24
CA ASN A 12 -2.50 -19.20 -0.02
C ASN A 12 -3.25 -18.61 -1.23
N HIS A 13 -4.56 -18.35 -1.10
CA HIS A 13 -5.33 -17.70 -2.15
C HIS A 13 -4.82 -16.27 -2.41
N VAL A 14 -4.59 -15.48 -1.37
CA VAL A 14 -4.03 -14.12 -1.47
C VAL A 14 -2.63 -14.16 -2.12
N GLN A 15 -1.76 -15.05 -1.66
CA GLN A 15 -0.38 -15.16 -2.15
C GLN A 15 -0.29 -15.56 -3.63
N LYS A 16 -1.27 -16.30 -4.18
CA LYS A 16 -1.28 -16.67 -5.60
C LYS A 16 -1.29 -15.47 -6.54
N ARG A 17 -1.89 -14.33 -6.14
CA ARG A 17 -1.88 -13.11 -6.96
C ARG A 17 -0.58 -12.32 -6.84
N ASP A 18 0.02 -12.33 -5.66
CA ASP A 18 1.21 -11.55 -5.33
C ASP A 18 2.35 -12.43 -4.81
N PRO A 19 2.85 -13.41 -5.61
CA PRO A 19 3.74 -14.46 -5.12
C PRO A 19 5.09 -13.95 -4.58
N HIS A 20 5.50 -12.75 -4.98
CA HIS A 20 6.79 -12.14 -4.64
C HIS A 20 6.68 -10.94 -3.70
N GLN A 21 5.49 -10.64 -3.15
CA GLN A 21 5.30 -9.52 -2.23
C GLN A 21 5.39 -10.00 -0.78
N THR A 22 6.60 -10.29 -0.33
CA THR A 22 6.87 -10.91 0.98
C THR A 22 6.41 -10.05 2.16
N GLU A 23 6.71 -8.74 2.14
CA GLU A 23 6.29 -7.83 3.20
C GLU A 23 4.76 -7.73 3.29
N PHE A 24 4.08 -7.67 2.14
CA PHE A 24 2.62 -7.64 2.10
C PHE A 24 2.00 -8.95 2.60
N ALA A 25 2.52 -10.10 2.16
CA ALA A 25 2.03 -11.41 2.59
C ALA A 25 2.19 -11.60 4.11
N GLN A 26 3.32 -11.15 4.68
CA GLN A 26 3.53 -11.18 6.13
C GLN A 26 2.49 -10.35 6.87
N ALA A 27 2.25 -9.10 6.45
CA ALA A 27 1.28 -8.23 7.10
C ALA A 27 -0.16 -8.79 7.06
N VAL A 28 -0.57 -9.36 5.93
CA VAL A 28 -1.88 -10.02 5.82
C VAL A 28 -1.94 -11.23 6.75
N ARG A 29 -0.89 -12.06 6.81
CA ARG A 29 -0.82 -13.22 7.70
C ARG A 29 -0.96 -12.82 9.17
N GLU A 30 -0.21 -11.83 9.63
CA GLU A 30 -0.24 -11.37 11.03
C GLU A 30 -1.64 -10.86 11.44
N VAL A 31 -2.26 -10.02 10.61
CA VAL A 31 -3.61 -9.50 10.86
C VAL A 31 -4.65 -10.64 10.84
N MET A 32 -4.61 -11.50 9.82
CA MET A 32 -5.61 -12.57 9.68
C MET A 32 -5.48 -13.64 10.76
N THR A 33 -4.26 -13.94 11.22
CA THR A 33 -4.02 -14.86 12.33
C THR A 33 -4.68 -14.33 13.60
N THR A 34 -4.58 -13.02 13.85
CA THR A 34 -5.21 -12.37 15.00
C THR A 34 -6.73 -12.34 14.88
N LEU A 35 -7.26 -12.09 13.67
CA LEU A 35 -8.71 -11.99 13.45
C LEU A 35 -9.41 -13.35 13.34
N TRP A 36 -8.73 -14.44 12.99
CA TRP A 36 -9.36 -15.72 12.67
C TRP A 36 -10.29 -16.26 13.77
N PRO A 37 -9.87 -16.33 15.05
CA PRO A 37 -10.75 -16.81 16.13
C PRO A 37 -11.99 -15.92 16.31
N PHE A 38 -11.86 -14.60 16.11
CA PHE A 38 -12.98 -13.67 16.16
C PHE A 38 -13.96 -13.91 14.99
N LEU A 39 -13.43 -14.16 13.79
CA LEU A 39 -14.23 -14.41 12.59
C LEU A 39 -15.00 -15.73 12.67
N GLU A 40 -14.46 -16.75 13.33
CA GLU A 40 -15.15 -18.02 13.61
C GLU A 40 -16.36 -17.81 14.53
N GLN A 41 -16.23 -16.94 15.54
CA GLN A 41 -17.33 -16.61 16.46
C GLN A 41 -18.33 -15.61 15.85
N ASN A 42 -17.93 -14.86 14.82
CA ASN A 42 -18.72 -13.79 14.22
C ASN A 42 -18.82 -13.95 12.69
N PRO A 43 -19.55 -14.96 12.19
CA PRO A 43 -19.54 -15.37 10.78
C PRO A 43 -20.00 -14.27 9.82
N ARG A 44 -20.80 -13.30 10.28
CA ARG A 44 -21.23 -12.14 9.48
C ARG A 44 -20.06 -11.39 8.82
N TYR A 45 -18.88 -11.36 9.44
CA TYR A 45 -17.70 -10.67 8.91
C TYR A 45 -16.95 -11.48 7.82
N ARG A 46 -17.41 -12.69 7.51
CA ARG A 46 -16.92 -13.50 6.40
C ARG A 46 -17.86 -13.49 5.19
N HIS A 47 -19.04 -12.89 5.33
CA HIS A 47 -20.03 -12.83 4.25
C HIS A 47 -19.59 -11.85 3.14
N MET A 48 -20.19 -12.01 1.96
CA MET A 48 -19.96 -11.10 0.81
C MET A 48 -18.49 -10.92 0.44
N SER A 49 -17.69 -11.98 0.63
CA SER A 49 -16.24 -11.99 0.40
C SER A 49 -15.54 -10.77 1.01
N LEU A 50 -15.92 -10.42 2.24
CA LEU A 50 -15.43 -9.22 2.91
C LEU A 50 -13.92 -9.25 3.08
N LEU A 51 -13.34 -10.40 3.43
CA LEU A 51 -11.90 -10.53 3.65
C LEU A 51 -11.12 -10.42 2.34
N GLU A 52 -11.62 -11.04 1.26
CA GLU A 52 -11.02 -10.97 -0.07
C GLU A 52 -11.03 -9.53 -0.60
N ARG A 53 -12.12 -8.79 -0.39
CA ARG A 53 -12.19 -7.36 -0.73
C ARG A 53 -11.31 -6.50 0.17
N LEU A 54 -11.14 -6.87 1.45
CA LEU A 54 -10.35 -6.11 2.40
C LEU A 54 -8.84 -6.22 2.14
N VAL A 55 -8.35 -7.33 1.59
CA VAL A 55 -6.92 -7.52 1.30
C VAL A 55 -6.52 -7.08 -0.11
N GLU A 56 -7.48 -6.84 -1.00
CA GLU A 56 -7.21 -6.29 -2.32
C GLU A 56 -7.33 -4.75 -2.26
N PRO A 57 -6.26 -3.98 -2.57
CA PRO A 57 -6.35 -2.53 -2.56
C PRO A 57 -7.36 -2.04 -3.60
N GLU A 58 -8.17 -1.03 -3.25
CA GLU A 58 -9.15 -0.44 -4.17
C GLU A 58 -8.49 0.11 -5.45
N ARG A 59 -7.29 0.69 -5.33
CA ARG A 59 -6.52 1.17 -6.47
C ARG A 59 -5.02 1.22 -6.18
N VAL A 60 -4.23 0.85 -7.18
CA VAL A 60 -2.78 1.05 -7.19
C VAL A 60 -2.39 1.84 -8.42
N ILE A 61 -1.70 2.96 -8.23
CA ILE A 61 -1.16 3.79 -9.30
C ILE A 61 0.35 3.62 -9.28
N GLN A 62 0.94 3.16 -10.38
CA GLN A 62 2.38 3.09 -10.58
C GLN A 62 2.73 3.96 -11.79
N PHE A 63 3.69 4.86 -11.63
CA PHE A 63 4.03 5.82 -12.68
C PHE A 63 5.51 6.18 -12.70
N ARG A 64 5.93 6.72 -13.84
CA ARG A 64 7.29 7.19 -14.09
C ARG A 64 7.44 8.62 -13.56
N VAL A 65 8.56 8.90 -12.88
CA VAL A 65 8.97 10.26 -12.49
C VAL A 65 10.28 10.57 -13.21
N VAL A 66 10.26 11.56 -14.10
CA VAL A 66 11.44 12.02 -14.85
C VAL A 66 11.82 13.41 -14.33
N TRP A 67 13.08 13.58 -13.95
CA TRP A 67 13.58 14.83 -13.38
C TRP A 67 15.04 15.09 -13.81
N LEU A 68 15.51 16.31 -13.66
CA LEU A 68 16.88 16.72 -13.98
C LEU A 68 17.69 16.90 -12.69
N ASP A 69 18.89 16.34 -12.65
CA ASP A 69 19.86 16.57 -11.58
C ASP A 69 20.63 17.90 -11.76
N ASP A 70 21.45 18.29 -10.79
CA ASP A 70 22.21 19.56 -10.87
C ASP A 70 23.30 19.56 -11.96
N LYS A 71 23.59 18.40 -12.57
CA LYS A 71 24.53 18.24 -13.69
C LYS A 71 23.81 18.18 -15.04
N ASN A 72 22.52 18.55 -15.09
CA ASN A 72 21.66 18.45 -16.26
C ASN A 72 21.51 17.02 -16.82
N GLN A 73 21.70 16.00 -15.99
CA GLN A 73 21.42 14.63 -16.40
C GLN A 73 19.96 14.27 -16.09
N VAL A 74 19.34 13.57 -17.03
CA VAL A 74 17.98 13.05 -16.87
C VAL A 74 18.02 11.82 -15.99
N GLN A 75 17.26 11.87 -14.90
CA GLN A 75 17.08 10.78 -13.95
C GLN A 75 15.65 10.25 -14.08
N VAL A 76 15.48 8.94 -13.90
CA VAL A 76 14.18 8.27 -13.97
C VAL A 76 13.99 7.40 -12.74
N ASN A 77 12.91 7.65 -12.02
CA ASN A 77 12.50 6.89 -10.85
C ASN A 77 11.09 6.35 -11.05
N ARG A 78 10.76 5.33 -10.26
CA ARG A 78 9.39 4.82 -10.16
C ARG A 78 8.73 5.39 -8.92
N ALA A 79 7.46 5.75 -9.06
CA ALA A 79 6.63 6.17 -7.94
C ALA A 79 5.32 5.39 -7.91
N TRP A 80 4.71 5.38 -6.73
CA TRP A 80 3.46 4.69 -6.47
C TRP A 80 2.54 5.46 -5.55
N ARG A 81 1.25 5.24 -5.73
CA ARG A 81 0.22 5.52 -4.73
C ARG A 81 -0.73 4.32 -4.62
N VAL A 82 -0.70 3.65 -3.47
CA VAL A 82 -1.63 2.60 -3.07
C VAL A 82 -2.77 3.26 -2.28
N GLN A 83 -3.95 3.27 -2.87
CA GLN A 83 -5.20 3.72 -2.27
C GLN A 83 -5.93 2.46 -1.80
N PHE A 84 -5.69 2.09 -0.55
CA PHE A 84 -5.96 0.73 -0.08
C PHE A 84 -7.45 0.54 0.24
N ASN A 85 -8.00 1.38 1.10
CA ASN A 85 -9.40 1.29 1.51
C ASN A 85 -9.97 2.66 1.86
N SER A 86 -11.18 2.98 1.38
CA SER A 86 -11.87 4.26 1.61
C SER A 86 -13.16 4.13 2.43
N ALA A 87 -13.44 2.97 3.02
CA ALA A 87 -14.73 2.67 3.65
C ALA A 87 -15.11 3.64 4.79
N ILE A 88 -14.13 4.25 5.46
CA ILE A 88 -14.36 5.18 6.58
C ILE A 88 -13.92 6.62 6.28
N GLY A 89 -13.54 6.93 5.04
CA GLY A 89 -13.11 8.27 4.63
C GLY A 89 -12.04 8.28 3.55
N PRO A 90 -11.50 9.46 3.19
CA PRO A 90 -10.48 9.60 2.15
C PRO A 90 -9.21 8.79 2.43
N TYR A 91 -8.54 8.31 1.39
CA TYR A 91 -7.28 7.57 1.52
C TYR A 91 -6.21 8.39 2.25
N LYS A 92 -5.81 7.98 3.45
CA LYS A 92 -4.84 8.72 4.26
C LYS A 92 -3.60 7.89 4.55
N GLY A 93 -2.44 8.48 4.26
CA GLY A 93 -1.13 7.96 4.66
C GLY A 93 0.01 8.62 3.90
N GLY A 94 1.19 8.63 4.51
CA GLY A 94 2.36 9.38 4.04
C GLY A 94 2.99 8.87 2.74
N MET A 95 3.96 9.63 2.24
CA MET A 95 4.84 9.30 1.13
C MET A 95 6.22 8.90 1.67
N ARG A 96 6.84 7.86 1.12
CA ARG A 96 8.20 7.41 1.48
C ARG A 96 9.13 7.50 0.27
N PHE A 97 10.23 8.25 0.40
CA PHE A 97 11.32 8.25 -0.59
C PHE A 97 12.50 7.50 -0.01
N HIS A 98 12.81 6.35 -0.60
CA HIS A 98 13.93 5.51 -0.20
C HIS A 98 14.22 4.49 -1.32
N PRO A 99 15.48 4.17 -1.64
CA PRO A 99 15.83 3.26 -2.73
C PRO A 99 15.28 1.83 -2.58
N SER A 100 14.90 1.41 -1.37
CA SER A 100 14.27 0.11 -1.16
C SER A 100 12.77 0.06 -1.47
N VAL A 101 12.12 1.20 -1.73
CA VAL A 101 10.67 1.26 -1.94
C VAL A 101 10.27 0.44 -3.17
N ASN A 102 9.32 -0.46 -2.98
CA ASN A 102 8.68 -1.24 -4.02
C ASN A 102 7.18 -1.40 -3.73
N LEU A 103 6.44 -2.03 -4.63
CA LEU A 103 4.99 -2.21 -4.48
C LEU A 103 4.62 -3.06 -3.25
N SER A 104 5.39 -4.12 -2.93
CA SER A 104 5.15 -4.98 -1.77
C SER A 104 5.16 -4.17 -0.47
N ILE A 105 6.22 -3.38 -0.26
CA ILE A 105 6.38 -2.52 0.91
C ILE A 105 5.23 -1.51 1.03
N LEU A 106 4.81 -0.90 -0.09
CA LEU A 106 3.75 0.10 -0.06
C LEU A 106 2.35 -0.51 0.15
N LYS A 107 2.08 -1.72 -0.36
CA LYS A 107 0.86 -2.46 -0.05
C LYS A 107 0.80 -2.86 1.42
N PHE A 108 1.90 -3.40 1.96
CA PHE A 108 2.05 -3.67 3.39
C PHE A 108 1.71 -2.42 4.23
N LEU A 109 2.40 -1.31 3.99
CA LEU A 109 2.19 -0.08 4.76
C LEU A 109 0.78 0.49 4.56
N GLY A 110 0.20 0.38 3.36
CA GLY A 110 -1.17 0.83 3.08
C GLY A 110 -2.23 -0.01 3.80
N PHE A 111 -2.02 -1.33 3.88
CA PHE A 111 -2.88 -2.26 4.61
C PHE A 111 -2.90 -1.94 6.10
N GLU A 112 -1.72 -1.84 6.75
CA GLU A 112 -1.65 -1.45 8.17
C GLU A 112 -2.22 -0.05 8.43
N GLN A 113 -1.97 0.89 7.52
CA GLN A 113 -2.47 2.26 7.66
C GLN A 113 -4.01 2.30 7.68
N THR A 114 -4.69 1.36 7.01
CA THR A 114 -6.16 1.22 7.07
C THR A 114 -6.64 0.96 8.49
N PHE A 115 -6.09 -0.05 9.16
CA PHE A 115 -6.49 -0.38 10.54
C PHE A 115 -6.04 0.68 11.54
N LYS A 116 -4.81 1.19 11.39
CA LYS A 116 -4.29 2.25 12.26
C LYS A 116 -5.15 3.51 12.21
N ASN A 117 -5.61 3.92 11.02
CA ASN A 117 -6.48 5.08 10.89
C ASN A 117 -7.87 4.80 11.48
N ALA A 118 -8.44 3.61 11.26
CA ALA A 118 -9.72 3.21 11.84
C ALA A 118 -9.72 3.30 13.38
N LEU A 119 -8.61 2.93 14.02
CA LEU A 119 -8.45 3.03 15.48
C LEU A 119 -8.45 4.46 16.02
N THR A 120 -8.24 5.48 15.18
CA THR A 120 -8.24 6.88 15.62
C THR A 120 -9.63 7.46 15.85
N THR A 121 -10.70 6.77 15.43
CA THR A 121 -12.10 7.26 15.42
C THR A 121 -12.38 8.44 14.47
N LEU A 122 -11.36 8.91 13.74
CA LEU A 122 -11.50 9.95 12.73
C LEU A 122 -11.86 9.36 11.35
N PRO A 123 -12.54 10.12 10.47
CA PRO A 123 -12.98 9.63 9.17
C PRO A 123 -11.83 9.59 8.15
N MET A 124 -10.94 8.61 8.30
CA MET A 124 -9.71 8.46 7.49
C MET A 124 -9.58 7.03 6.96
N GLY A 125 -9.65 6.85 5.64
CA GLY A 125 -9.31 5.59 4.98
C GLY A 125 -7.81 5.29 5.02
N GLY A 126 -7.39 4.18 4.43
CA GLY A 126 -5.98 3.77 4.37
C GLY A 126 -5.33 3.95 3.01
N GLY A 127 -4.08 4.39 3.01
CA GLY A 127 -3.26 4.43 1.80
C GLY A 127 -1.79 4.67 2.09
N LYS A 128 -0.95 4.51 1.08
CA LYS A 128 0.47 4.82 1.14
C LYS A 128 1.00 5.18 -0.23
N GLY A 129 2.09 5.92 -0.30
CA GLY A 129 2.81 6.09 -1.56
C GLY A 129 4.29 6.30 -1.33
N GLY A 130 5.01 6.49 -2.41
CA GLY A 130 6.45 6.68 -2.35
C GLY A 130 7.11 6.56 -3.69
N SER A 131 8.43 6.58 -3.66
CA SER A 131 9.30 6.37 -4.81
C SER A 131 10.60 5.72 -4.37
N ASP A 132 11.23 5.00 -5.30
CA ASP A 132 12.60 4.49 -5.19
C ASP A 132 13.67 5.60 -5.27
N PHE A 133 13.25 6.87 -5.35
CA PHE A 133 14.13 8.03 -5.23
C PHE A 133 14.88 8.05 -3.90
N ASP A 134 16.21 8.19 -3.97
CA ASP A 134 17.08 8.37 -2.82
C ASP A 134 17.35 9.87 -2.59
N PRO A 135 16.76 10.49 -1.54
CA PRO A 135 17.01 11.89 -1.22
C PRO A 135 18.40 12.13 -0.62
N LYS A 136 19.11 11.08 -0.19
CA LYS A 136 20.44 11.22 0.40
C LYS A 136 21.41 11.79 -0.63
N GLY A 137 22.14 12.82 -0.22
CA GLY A 137 23.14 13.49 -1.06
C GLY A 137 22.56 14.30 -2.22
N LYS A 138 21.23 14.55 -2.24
CA LYS A 138 20.60 15.44 -3.21
C LYS A 138 20.60 16.88 -2.71
N SER A 139 20.75 17.82 -3.63
CA SER A 139 20.57 19.24 -3.30
C SER A 139 19.10 19.57 -3.05
N GLU A 140 18.83 20.70 -2.42
CA GLU A 140 17.45 21.19 -2.25
C GLU A 140 16.75 21.37 -3.60
N GLY A 141 17.48 21.82 -4.63
CA GLY A 141 16.97 21.98 -5.99
C GLY A 141 16.59 20.65 -6.63
N GLU A 142 17.40 19.61 -6.46
CA GLU A 142 17.10 18.26 -6.95
C GLU A 142 15.87 17.67 -6.26
N VAL A 143 15.77 17.79 -4.93
CA VAL A 143 14.60 17.34 -4.18
C VAL A 143 13.34 18.09 -4.62
N MET A 144 13.42 19.40 -4.83
CA MET A 144 12.30 20.21 -5.31
C MET A 144 11.84 19.77 -6.71
N ARG A 145 12.77 19.62 -7.67
CA ARG A 145 12.45 19.19 -9.04
C ARG A 145 11.86 17.78 -9.07
N PHE A 146 12.39 16.87 -8.27
CA PHE A 146 11.81 15.53 -8.10
C PHE A 146 10.36 15.60 -7.58
N CYS A 147 10.12 16.36 -6.52
CA CYS A 147 8.77 16.53 -5.95
C CYS A 147 7.79 17.14 -6.95
N GLN A 148 8.20 18.15 -7.72
CA GLN A 148 7.37 18.76 -8.76
C GLN A 148 7.05 17.74 -9.88
N ALA A 149 8.04 16.99 -10.35
CA ALA A 149 7.85 15.95 -11.35
C ALA A 149 6.91 14.84 -10.85
N LEU A 150 7.04 14.42 -9.59
CA LEU A 150 6.16 13.45 -8.97
C LEU A 150 4.72 13.98 -8.87
N MET A 151 4.55 15.22 -8.42
CA MET A 151 3.22 15.83 -8.27
C MET A 151 2.54 16.13 -9.59
N THR A 152 3.29 16.26 -10.69
CA THR A 152 2.74 16.42 -12.05
C THR A 152 1.88 15.22 -12.47
N GLU A 153 2.13 14.04 -11.91
CA GLU A 153 1.26 12.87 -12.09
C GLU A 153 0.35 12.62 -10.88
N LEU A 154 0.85 12.80 -9.66
CA LEU A 154 0.11 12.42 -8.45
C LEU A 154 -1.06 13.35 -8.09
N TYR A 155 -1.17 14.54 -8.69
CA TYR A 155 -2.24 15.49 -8.35
C TYR A 155 -3.65 15.05 -8.77
N ARG A 156 -3.75 14.15 -9.76
CA ARG A 156 -5.02 13.69 -10.35
C ARG A 156 -5.58 12.44 -9.68
#